data_AF-A0A6I5CC01-F1
#
_entry.id   AF-A0A6I5CC01-F1
#
_cell.length_a   1.000
_cell.length_b   1.000
_cell.length_c   1.000
_cell.angle_alpha   90.00
_cell.angle_beta   90.00
_cell.angle_gamma   90.00
#
_symmetry.space_group_name_H-M   'P 1'
#
loop_
_entity.id
_entity.type
_entity.pdbx_description
1 polymer ?
#
loop_
_entity_poly.entity_id
_entity_poly.type
_entity_poly.pdbx_seq_one_letter_code
_entity_poly.pdbx_strand_id
1 'polypeptide(L)'
;WQTEHPLLRARPNQSGRLVLLPGDAGGGEFATGEESLERCVDLLLRLNTEFDVIVVDLSAGRSYAVDMALAATAHPRMRNVPFRWLVFHRWTRQHVIAASGLVHKENGIIKGGVARGHDEQALRAAIRFVRAAVPDPESPLWSHGSSAQAAWMQACDETLRRLAAEHRIGDSVVVGIVPLEPILQWREQLITEEDVLSTQIANKETLEALEELARRLTDDTYWGRL
;
A
#
# COMPACT_ATOMS: atom_id res chain seq x y z
N TRP A 1 -1.05 -25.53 0.45
CA TRP A 1 -0.88 -24.33 1.31
C TRP A 1 -0.67 -24.79 2.75
N GLN A 2 0.57 -24.78 3.24
CA GLN A 2 0.86 -24.92 4.67
C GLN A 2 0.96 -23.51 5.23
N THR A 3 -0.10 -23.07 5.91
CA THR A 3 -0.09 -21.83 6.69
C THR A 3 0.12 -22.18 8.16
N GLU A 4 1.00 -21.44 8.83
CA GLU A 4 1.20 -21.55 10.27
C GLU A 4 0.00 -21.02 11.05
N HIS A 5 -0.86 -20.20 10.42
CA HIS A 5 -2.05 -19.63 11.03
C HIS A 5 -3.23 -20.62 10.95
N PRO A 6 -3.69 -21.22 12.07
CA PRO A 6 -4.71 -22.28 12.05
C PRO A 6 -6.02 -21.84 11.38
N LEU A 7 -6.41 -20.57 11.58
CA LEU A 7 -7.64 -20.00 11.03
C LEU A 7 -7.63 -19.83 9.52
N LEU A 8 -6.46 -19.69 8.90
CA LEU A 8 -6.35 -19.59 7.44
C LEU A 8 -6.42 -20.98 6.77
N ARG A 9 -6.43 -22.07 7.55
CA ARG A 9 -6.63 -23.43 7.04
C ARG A 9 -8.10 -23.72 6.76
N ALA A 10 -9.00 -23.09 7.50
CA ALA A 10 -10.44 -23.17 7.29
C ALA A 10 -10.90 -21.92 6.52
N ARG A 11 -11.50 -22.10 5.35
CA ARG A 11 -12.03 -20.98 4.57
C ARG A 11 -13.35 -20.52 5.20
N PRO A 12 -13.49 -19.27 5.67
CA PRO A 12 -14.77 -18.76 6.17
C PRO A 12 -15.85 -18.85 5.07
N ASN A 13 -17.08 -19.18 5.46
CA ASN A 13 -18.22 -19.13 4.55
C ASN A 13 -18.33 -17.71 3.98
N GLN A 14 -18.53 -17.58 2.66
CA GLN A 14 -18.55 -16.31 1.90
C GLN A 14 -17.20 -15.62 1.64
N SER A 15 -16.07 -16.14 2.14
CA SER A 15 -14.77 -15.57 1.76
C SER A 15 -14.41 -15.93 0.30
N GLY A 16 -13.98 -14.93 -0.47
CA GLY A 16 -13.43 -15.12 -1.82
C GLY A 16 -12.21 -16.05 -1.84
N ARG A 17 -11.72 -16.42 -3.03
CA ARG A 17 -10.52 -17.26 -3.14
C ARG A 17 -9.30 -16.35 -3.08
N LEU A 18 -8.62 -16.30 -1.94
CA LEU A 18 -7.29 -15.69 -1.86
C LEU A 18 -6.24 -16.69 -2.37
N VAL A 19 -5.50 -16.31 -3.41
CA VAL A 19 -4.38 -17.08 -3.93
C VAL A 19 -3.12 -16.24 -3.76
N LEU A 20 -2.16 -16.77 -3.03
CA LEU A 20 -0.83 -16.20 -2.96
C LEU A 20 0.01 -16.78 -4.10
N LEU A 21 0.83 -15.96 -4.75
CA LEU A 21 1.88 -16.44 -5.65
C LEU A 21 3.20 -16.07 -4.98
N PRO A 22 3.92 -17.04 -4.40
CA PRO A 22 5.13 -16.71 -3.66
C PRO A 22 6.20 -16.17 -4.61
N GLY A 23 6.94 -15.17 -4.14
CA GLY A 23 8.19 -14.78 -4.77
C GLY A 23 9.25 -15.89 -4.63
N ASP A 24 10.42 -15.64 -5.18
CA ASP A 24 11.54 -16.56 -5.03
C ASP A 24 12.21 -16.41 -3.65
N ALA A 25 12.17 -17.49 -2.86
CA ALA A 25 12.81 -17.56 -1.54
C ALA A 25 14.34 -17.47 -1.63
N GLY A 26 14.94 -17.77 -2.79
CA GLY A 26 16.37 -17.63 -3.04
C GLY A 26 16.84 -16.19 -3.31
N GLY A 27 15.92 -15.24 -3.44
CA GLY A 27 16.25 -13.86 -3.81
C GLY A 27 16.86 -13.75 -5.21
N GLY A 28 16.55 -14.68 -6.11
CA GLY A 28 17.05 -14.67 -7.48
C GLY A 28 16.83 -13.30 -8.12
N GLU A 29 17.86 -12.81 -8.81
CA GLU A 29 17.78 -11.55 -9.54
C GLU A 29 16.64 -11.63 -10.56
N PHE A 30 15.81 -10.58 -10.61
CA PHE A 30 14.81 -10.45 -11.66
C PHE A 30 15.52 -10.48 -13.00
N ALA A 31 15.23 -11.49 -13.83
CA ALA A 31 15.75 -11.55 -15.18
C ALA A 31 15.34 -10.27 -15.92
N THR A 32 16.32 -9.50 -16.39
CA THR A 32 16.10 -8.22 -17.07
C THR A 32 16.05 -8.46 -18.57
N GLY A 33 15.05 -7.89 -19.25
CA GLY A 33 14.90 -8.03 -20.70
C GLY A 33 13.46 -8.04 -21.19
N GLU A 34 13.31 -7.97 -22.51
CA GLU A 34 12.01 -7.95 -23.20
C GLU A 34 11.23 -9.24 -23.00
N GLU A 35 11.89 -10.40 -23.00
CA GLU A 35 11.25 -11.69 -22.73
C GLU A 35 10.61 -11.74 -21.33
N SER A 36 11.31 -11.25 -20.30
CA SER A 36 10.79 -11.18 -18.94
C SER A 36 9.61 -10.22 -18.83
N LEU A 37 9.64 -9.11 -19.57
CA LEU A 37 8.53 -8.17 -19.65
C LEU A 37 7.30 -8.82 -20.27
N GLU A 38 7.44 -9.50 -21.41
CA GLU A 38 6.33 -10.20 -22.05
C GLU A 38 5.73 -11.27 -21.13
N ARG A 39 6.56 -12.04 -20.42
CA ARG A 39 6.10 -13.01 -19.43
C ARG A 39 5.34 -12.35 -18.28
N CYS A 40 5.79 -11.18 -17.83
CA CYS A 40 5.10 -10.39 -16.79
C CYS A 40 3.73 -9.90 -17.28
N VAL A 41 3.67 -9.37 -18.51
CA VAL A 41 2.42 -8.93 -19.14
C VAL A 41 1.44 -10.11 -19.32
N ASP A 42 1.91 -11.25 -19.82
CA ASP A 42 1.10 -12.47 -19.97
C ASP A 42 0.54 -12.95 -18.64
N LEU A 43 1.36 -12.92 -17.59
CA LEU A 43 0.93 -13.28 -16.25
C LEU A 43 -0.17 -12.33 -15.74
N LEU A 44 0.04 -11.01 -15.83
CA LEU A 44 -0.93 -10.03 -15.35
C LEU A 44 -2.26 -10.12 -16.12
N LEU A 45 -2.20 -10.29 -17.44
CA LEU A 45 -3.41 -10.48 -18.26
C LEU A 45 -4.16 -11.76 -17.88
N ARG A 46 -3.45 -12.88 -17.70
CA ARG A 46 -4.06 -14.14 -17.28
C ARG A 46 -4.70 -14.01 -15.91
N LEU A 47 -4.01 -13.41 -14.95
CA LEU A 47 -4.56 -13.17 -13.61
C LEU A 47 -5.79 -12.26 -13.68
N ASN A 48 -5.80 -11.25 -14.54
CA ASN A 48 -6.94 -10.35 -14.72
C ASN A 48 -8.17 -11.06 -15.31
N THR A 49 -8.01 -12.25 -15.92
CA THR A 49 -9.16 -13.07 -16.33
C THR A 49 -9.69 -13.99 -15.23
N GLU A 50 -8.89 -14.26 -14.19
CA GLU A 50 -9.24 -15.20 -13.12
C GLU A 50 -9.66 -14.49 -11.82
N PHE A 51 -9.13 -13.30 -11.54
CA PHE A 51 -9.28 -12.61 -10.26
C PHE A 51 -9.85 -11.20 -10.45
N ASP A 52 -10.78 -10.82 -9.56
CA ASP A 52 -11.34 -9.47 -9.52
C ASP A 52 -10.33 -8.43 -9.01
N VAL A 53 -9.41 -8.85 -8.13
CA VAL A 53 -8.37 -8.01 -7.54
C VAL A 53 -7.05 -8.74 -7.53
N ILE A 54 -6.00 -8.07 -8.01
CA ILE A 54 -4.62 -8.55 -8.01
C ILE A 54 -3.78 -7.57 -7.22
N VAL A 55 -3.12 -8.03 -6.17
CA VAL A 55 -2.19 -7.22 -5.38
C VAL A 55 -0.78 -7.69 -5.70
N VAL A 56 0.06 -6.76 -6.14
CA VAL A 56 1.49 -6.99 -6.36
C VAL A 56 2.24 -6.25 -5.28
N ASP A 57 2.84 -7.00 -4.35
CA ASP A 57 3.69 -6.41 -3.32
C ASP A 57 5.06 -6.09 -3.90
N LEU A 58 5.50 -4.85 -3.70
CA LEU A 58 6.76 -4.33 -4.22
C LEU A 58 7.55 -3.73 -3.07
N SER A 59 8.76 -4.23 -2.87
CA SER A 59 9.68 -3.71 -1.87
C SER A 59 9.86 -2.20 -2.02
N ALA A 60 9.81 -1.47 -0.90
CA ALA A 60 10.03 -0.03 -0.90
C ALA A 60 11.44 0.30 -1.42
N GLY A 61 11.51 1.11 -2.49
CA GLY A 61 12.77 1.57 -3.05
C GLY A 61 12.80 1.46 -4.56
N ARG A 62 13.92 1.91 -5.13
CA ARG A 62 14.19 1.75 -6.55
C ARG A 62 14.63 0.33 -6.78
N SER A 63 13.74 -0.51 -7.29
CA SER A 63 14.02 -1.90 -7.60
C SER A 63 13.64 -2.21 -9.05
N TYR A 64 14.29 -3.23 -9.60
CA TYR A 64 13.92 -3.78 -10.90
C TYR A 64 12.45 -4.22 -10.95
N ALA A 65 11.86 -4.62 -9.82
CA ALA A 65 10.46 -4.99 -9.74
C ALA A 65 9.53 -3.80 -9.99
N VAL A 66 9.83 -2.60 -9.44
CA VAL A 66 9.08 -1.37 -9.73
C VAL A 66 9.19 -1.01 -11.21
N ASP A 67 10.39 -1.09 -11.76
CA ASP A 67 10.65 -0.79 -13.17
C ASP A 67 9.94 -1.76 -14.12
N MET A 68 9.91 -3.05 -13.77
CA MET A 68 9.17 -4.09 -14.49
C MET A 68 7.66 -3.85 -14.41
N ALA A 69 7.12 -3.54 -13.23
CA ALA A 69 5.71 -3.24 -13.05
C ALA A 69 5.30 -1.99 -13.85
N LEU A 70 6.12 -0.95 -13.87
CA LEU A 70 5.89 0.24 -14.69
C LEU A 70 5.91 -0.08 -16.18
N ALA A 71 6.87 -0.90 -16.64
CA ALA A 71 6.95 -1.30 -18.04
C ALA A 71 5.74 -2.18 -18.46
N ALA A 72 5.37 -3.15 -17.62
CA ALA A 72 4.26 -4.04 -17.88
C ALA A 72 2.93 -3.27 -17.94
N THR A 73 2.69 -2.37 -16.99
CA THR A 73 1.47 -1.54 -16.97
C THR A 73 1.41 -0.50 -18.10
N ALA A 74 2.57 -0.09 -18.65
CA ALA A 74 2.62 0.76 -19.85
C ALA A 74 2.38 0.00 -21.16
N HIS A 75 2.49 -1.35 -21.12
CA HIS A 75 2.49 -2.16 -22.31
C HIS A 75 1.17 -2.01 -23.09
N PRO A 76 1.18 -1.93 -24.45
CA PRO A 76 -0.04 -1.72 -25.23
C PRO A 76 -1.15 -2.74 -24.96
N ARG A 77 -0.78 -3.99 -24.65
CA ARG A 77 -1.73 -5.07 -24.30
C ARG A 77 -2.44 -4.83 -22.96
N MET A 78 -1.86 -4.03 -22.07
CA MET A 78 -2.40 -3.67 -20.75
C MET A 78 -3.24 -2.39 -20.77
N ARG A 79 -3.40 -1.71 -21.92
CA ARG A 79 -4.07 -0.40 -22.02
C ARG A 79 -5.45 -0.34 -21.35
N ASN A 80 -6.22 -1.43 -21.40
CA ASN A 80 -7.57 -1.50 -20.85
C ASN A 80 -7.64 -2.18 -19.47
N VAL A 81 -6.50 -2.53 -18.89
CA VAL A 81 -6.41 -3.12 -17.55
C VAL A 81 -6.17 -1.99 -16.54
N PRO A 82 -7.12 -1.70 -15.64
CA PRO A 82 -6.91 -0.68 -14.63
C PRO A 82 -5.82 -1.13 -13.66
N PHE A 83 -4.90 -0.22 -13.34
CA PHE A 83 -3.92 -0.40 -12.28
C PHE A 83 -3.92 0.81 -11.35
N ARG A 84 -3.56 0.57 -10.09
CA ARG A 84 -3.55 1.56 -9.01
C ARG A 84 -2.29 1.34 -8.19
N TRP A 85 -1.59 2.42 -7.86
CA TRP A 85 -0.38 2.41 -7.04
C TRP A 85 -0.71 2.91 -5.64
N LEU A 86 -0.43 2.08 -4.65
CA LEU A 86 -0.57 2.41 -3.24
C LEU A 86 0.81 2.58 -2.61
N VAL A 87 1.11 3.80 -2.18
CA VAL A 87 2.38 4.11 -1.54
C VAL A 87 2.17 4.19 -0.04
N PHE A 88 2.48 3.09 0.63
CA PHE A 88 2.50 3.02 2.09
C PHE A 88 3.75 3.71 2.63
N HIS A 89 3.59 4.54 3.65
CA HIS A 89 4.72 5.13 4.35
C HIS A 89 4.41 5.34 5.83
N ARG A 90 5.42 5.14 6.69
CA ARG A 90 5.29 5.45 8.11
C ARG A 90 5.06 6.95 8.31
N TRP A 91 4.34 7.30 9.37
CA TRP A 91 4.06 8.69 9.71
C TRP A 91 5.21 9.35 10.49
N THR A 92 6.34 9.52 9.80
CA THR A 92 7.52 10.22 10.33
C THR A 92 8.14 11.13 9.28
N ARG A 93 8.92 12.13 9.70
CA ARG A 93 9.57 13.11 8.80
C ARG A 93 10.36 12.43 7.68
N GLN A 94 11.17 11.43 8.02
CA GLN A 94 12.01 10.69 7.06
C GLN A 94 11.16 9.98 6.00
N HIS A 95 10.10 9.30 6.41
CA HIS A 95 9.29 8.50 5.50
C HIS A 95 8.36 9.36 4.63
N VAL A 96 7.88 10.50 5.13
CA VAL A 96 7.16 11.50 4.32
C VAL A 96 8.05 11.97 3.16
N ILE A 97 9.30 12.34 3.45
CA ILE A 97 10.26 12.78 2.43
C ILE A 97 10.60 11.63 1.46
N ALA A 98 10.81 10.42 1.99
CA ALA A 98 11.14 9.24 1.18
C ALA A 98 10.01 8.84 0.23
N ALA A 99 8.75 8.82 0.70
CA ALA A 99 7.58 8.50 -0.12
C ALA A 99 7.37 9.51 -1.24
N SER A 100 7.49 10.81 -0.93
CA SER A 100 7.50 11.86 -1.95
C SER A 100 8.65 11.67 -2.94
N GLY A 101 9.83 11.29 -2.45
CA GLY A 101 10.99 10.99 -3.28
C GLY A 101 10.78 9.80 -4.23
N LEU A 102 10.15 8.73 -3.74
CA LEU A 102 9.82 7.54 -4.52
C LEU A 102 8.85 7.86 -5.67
N VAL A 103 7.93 8.80 -5.47
CA VAL A 103 6.93 9.13 -6.48
C VAL A 103 7.39 10.25 -7.43
N HIS A 104 7.91 11.35 -6.89
CA HIS A 104 8.02 12.63 -7.62
C HIS A 104 9.44 13.03 -8.06
N LYS A 105 10.51 12.40 -7.57
CA LYS A 105 11.89 12.77 -7.96
C LYS A 105 12.28 12.21 -9.34
N GLU A 106 13.49 12.55 -9.82
CA GLU A 106 13.99 12.21 -11.16
C GLU A 106 13.80 10.74 -11.55
N ASN A 107 14.14 9.83 -10.63
CA ASN A 107 13.95 8.38 -10.84
C ASN A 107 12.84 7.87 -9.92
N GLY A 108 11.76 8.63 -9.80
CA GLY A 108 10.54 8.23 -9.10
C GLY A 108 9.53 7.57 -10.04
N ILE A 109 8.46 7.03 -9.48
CA ILE A 109 7.40 6.30 -10.20
C ILE A 109 6.86 7.09 -11.38
N ILE A 110 6.63 8.40 -11.22
CA ILE A 110 6.03 9.23 -12.28
C ILE A 110 6.98 9.35 -13.48
N LYS A 111 8.19 9.83 -13.26
CA LYS A 111 9.18 10.00 -14.34
C LYS A 111 9.61 8.66 -14.93
N GLY A 112 9.79 7.64 -14.08
CA GLY A 112 10.09 6.28 -14.52
C GLY A 112 8.97 5.65 -15.34
N GLY A 113 7.71 5.95 -15.03
CA GLY A 113 6.55 5.52 -15.80
C GLY A 113 6.45 6.25 -17.14
N VAL A 114 6.61 7.57 -17.15
CA VAL A 114 6.60 8.37 -18.40
C VAL A 114 7.70 7.91 -19.35
N ALA A 115 8.90 7.64 -18.84
CA ALA A 115 10.00 7.09 -19.63
C ALA A 115 9.70 5.72 -20.26
N ARG A 116 8.68 5.02 -19.76
CA ARG A 116 8.21 3.71 -20.24
C ARG A 116 6.93 3.78 -21.06
N GLY A 117 6.38 4.98 -21.28
CA GLY A 117 5.21 5.19 -22.14
C GLY A 117 3.89 5.46 -21.40
N HIS A 118 3.91 5.67 -20.09
CA HIS A 118 2.71 6.15 -19.37
C HIS A 118 2.41 7.61 -19.70
N ASP A 119 1.12 7.96 -19.76
CA ASP A 119 0.69 9.35 -19.67
C ASP A 119 0.90 9.86 -18.23
N GLU A 120 1.52 11.03 -18.09
CA GLU A 120 1.91 11.56 -16.79
C GLU A 120 0.68 11.86 -15.90
N GLN A 121 -0.38 12.43 -16.47
CA GLN A 121 -1.56 12.82 -15.71
C GLN A 121 -2.36 11.59 -15.27
N ALA A 122 -2.54 10.63 -16.17
CA ALA A 122 -3.20 9.37 -15.88
C ALA A 122 -2.46 8.58 -14.80
N LEU A 123 -1.12 8.50 -14.88
CA LEU A 123 -0.30 7.82 -13.87
C LEU A 123 -0.38 8.54 -12.52
N ARG A 124 -0.30 9.88 -12.49
CA ARG A 124 -0.51 10.67 -11.26
C ARG A 124 -1.88 10.41 -10.65
N ALA A 125 -2.93 10.35 -11.45
CA ALA A 125 -4.28 10.06 -10.98
C ALA A 125 -4.41 8.63 -10.41
N ALA A 126 -3.60 7.69 -10.90
CA ALA A 126 -3.56 6.30 -10.44
C ALA A 126 -2.66 6.05 -9.22
N ILE A 127 -2.09 7.09 -8.57
CA ILE A 127 -1.26 6.97 -7.37
C ILE A 127 -2.00 7.54 -6.16
N ARG A 128 -2.04 6.78 -5.06
CA ARG A 128 -2.52 7.23 -3.75
C ARG A 128 -1.57 6.83 -2.63
N PHE A 129 -1.59 7.59 -1.55
CA PHE A 129 -0.77 7.35 -0.37
C PHE A 129 -1.58 6.75 0.76
N VAL A 130 -0.94 5.88 1.54
CA VAL A 130 -1.48 5.37 2.80
C VAL A 130 -0.50 5.73 3.92
N ARG A 131 -0.99 6.46 4.92
CA ARG A 131 -0.19 6.80 6.11
C ARG A 131 -0.30 5.65 7.09
N ALA A 132 0.83 5.00 7.36
CA ALA A 132 0.87 3.86 8.27
C ALA A 132 1.50 4.25 9.61
N ALA A 133 1.12 3.52 10.66
CA ALA A 133 1.62 3.73 12.01
C ALA A 133 1.42 5.17 12.50
N VAL A 134 0.25 5.75 12.20
CA VAL A 134 -0.12 7.08 12.71
C VAL A 134 -0.46 6.94 14.20
N PRO A 135 0.25 7.65 15.10
CA PRO A 135 -0.13 7.70 16.50
C PRO A 135 -1.50 8.39 16.63
N ASP A 136 -2.39 7.81 17.44
CA ASP A 136 -3.65 8.47 17.80
C ASP A 136 -3.44 9.30 19.06
N PRO A 137 -3.53 10.65 18.99
CA PRO A 137 -3.33 11.51 20.14
C PRO A 137 -4.36 11.31 21.25
N GLU A 138 -5.54 10.82 20.90
CA GLU A 138 -6.67 10.60 21.81
C GLU A 138 -6.71 9.16 22.36
N SER A 139 -5.75 8.31 21.97
CA SER A 139 -5.71 6.91 22.41
C SER A 139 -5.51 6.79 23.93
N PRO A 140 -6.15 5.81 24.59
CA PRO A 140 -5.94 5.51 26.01
C PRO A 140 -4.47 5.24 26.41
N LEU A 141 -3.63 4.85 25.44
CA LEU A 141 -2.19 4.71 25.66
C LEU A 141 -1.51 6.05 26.01
N TRP A 142 -2.05 7.16 25.49
CA TRP A 142 -1.57 8.51 25.74
C TRP A 142 -2.44 9.31 26.71
N SER A 143 -3.61 8.77 27.11
CA SER A 143 -4.48 9.40 28.12
C SER A 143 -3.85 9.48 29.51
N HIS A 144 -2.73 8.79 29.74
CA HIS A 144 -1.89 8.88 30.94
C HIS A 144 -0.78 9.94 30.82
N GLY A 145 -0.61 10.55 29.63
CA GLY A 145 0.31 11.64 29.39
C GLY A 145 -0.19 12.96 29.98
N SER A 146 0.74 13.86 30.29
CA SER A 146 0.39 15.24 30.65
C SER A 146 -0.27 15.96 29.47
N SER A 147 -1.10 16.97 29.74
CA SER A 147 -1.68 17.84 28.71
C SER A 147 -0.61 18.46 27.79
N ALA A 148 0.60 18.70 28.31
CA ALA A 148 1.73 19.18 27.53
C ALA A 148 2.24 18.14 26.51
N GLN A 149 2.23 16.85 26.84
CA GLN A 149 2.62 15.78 25.92
C GLN A 149 1.60 15.59 24.80
N ALA A 150 0.30 15.67 25.12
CA ALA A 150 -0.77 15.62 24.12
C ALA A 150 -0.67 16.80 23.14
N ALA A 151 -0.50 18.03 23.65
CA ALA A 151 -0.32 19.21 22.81
C ALA A 151 0.95 19.15 21.95
N TRP A 152 2.06 18.64 22.49
CA TRP A 152 3.29 18.42 21.73
C TRP A 152 3.10 17.42 20.59
N MET A 153 2.39 16.32 20.84
CA MET A 153 2.10 15.30 19.83
C MET A 153 1.20 15.83 18.72
N GLN A 154 0.17 16.62 19.05
CA GLN A 154 -0.66 17.32 18.06
C GLN A 154 0.19 18.27 17.20
N ALA A 155 1.09 19.06 17.80
CA ALA A 155 2.00 19.94 17.06
C ALA A 155 2.97 19.15 16.15
N CYS A 156 3.41 17.97 16.58
CA CYS A 156 4.18 17.06 15.72
C CYS A 156 3.36 16.55 14.53
N ASP A 157 2.10 16.14 14.72
CA ASP A 157 1.22 15.72 13.63
C ASP A 157 0.99 16.86 12.62
N GLU A 158 0.69 18.06 13.10
CA GLU A 158 0.51 19.25 12.26
C GLU A 158 1.77 19.57 11.43
N THR A 159 2.94 19.44 12.05
CA THR A 159 4.23 19.62 11.37
C THR A 159 4.41 18.59 10.26
N LEU A 160 4.04 17.33 10.49
CA LEU A 160 4.10 16.28 9.47
C LEU A 160 3.08 16.49 8.35
N ARG A 161 1.87 16.96 8.66
CA ARG A 161 0.86 17.32 7.64
C ARG A 161 1.35 18.44 6.74
N ARG A 162 1.93 19.50 7.31
CA ARG A 162 2.52 20.60 6.54
C ARG A 162 3.65 20.11 5.65
N LEU A 163 4.55 19.31 6.19
CA LEU A 163 5.63 18.69 5.42
C LEU A 163 5.09 17.82 4.27
N ALA A 164 4.06 17.00 4.53
CA ALA A 164 3.43 16.18 3.50
C ALA A 164 2.80 17.02 2.38
N ALA A 165 2.15 18.13 2.73
CA ALA A 165 1.59 19.07 1.76
C ALA A 165 2.70 19.73 0.90
N GLU A 166 3.76 20.24 1.51
CA GLU A 166 4.94 20.79 0.81
C GLU A 166 5.57 19.77 -0.14
N HIS A 167 5.55 18.49 0.24
CA HIS A 167 6.07 17.38 -0.54
C HIS A 167 5.07 16.75 -1.53
N ARG A 168 3.90 17.36 -1.73
CA ARG A 168 2.85 16.91 -2.67
C ARG A 168 2.32 15.50 -2.36
N ILE A 169 2.28 15.15 -1.07
CA ILE A 169 1.68 13.92 -0.54
C ILE A 169 0.70 14.22 0.61
N GLY A 170 0.10 15.42 0.57
CA GLY A 170 -0.90 15.90 1.52
C GLY A 170 -2.26 15.20 1.38
N ASP A 171 -3.25 15.66 2.15
CA ASP A 171 -4.53 14.96 2.35
C ASP A 171 -5.31 14.67 1.06
N SER A 172 -5.16 15.50 0.01
CA SER A 172 -5.87 15.34 -1.27
C SER A 172 -5.49 14.08 -2.07
N VAL A 173 -4.35 13.44 -1.75
CA VAL A 173 -3.86 12.23 -2.43
C VAL A 173 -3.73 11.03 -1.49
N VAL A 174 -4.24 11.16 -0.26
CA VAL A 174 -4.26 10.09 0.73
C VAL A 174 -5.57 9.32 0.62
N VAL A 175 -5.49 8.00 0.47
CA VAL A 175 -6.69 7.15 0.39
C VAL A 175 -7.02 6.49 1.73
N GLY A 176 -6.05 6.36 2.64
CA GLY A 176 -6.27 5.76 3.95
C GLY A 176 -5.20 6.11 4.96
N ILE A 177 -5.55 5.88 6.22
CA ILE A 177 -4.68 6.02 7.38
C ILE A 177 -4.81 4.73 8.19
N VAL A 178 -3.69 4.09 8.50
CA VAL A 178 -3.62 2.93 9.39
C VAL A 178 -2.98 3.38 10.70
N PRO A 179 -3.67 3.21 11.84
CA PRO A 179 -3.14 3.61 13.14
C PRO A 179 -1.89 2.81 13.52
N LEU A 180 -1.19 3.24 14.56
CA LEU A 180 -0.13 2.46 15.17
C LEU A 180 -0.69 1.19 15.78
N GLU A 181 -0.40 0.05 15.14
CA GLU A 181 -0.73 -1.28 15.62
C GLU A 181 0.51 -1.96 16.20
N PRO A 182 0.59 -2.17 17.53
CA PRO A 182 1.70 -2.85 18.17
C PRO A 182 2.02 -4.22 17.55
N ILE A 183 1.04 -5.06 17.24
CA ILE A 183 1.32 -6.42 16.76
C ILE A 183 2.00 -6.42 15.38
N LEU A 184 1.69 -5.44 14.53
CA LEU A 184 2.32 -5.29 13.21
C LEU A 184 3.76 -4.75 13.30
N GLN A 185 4.22 -4.31 14.47
CA GLN A 185 5.64 -3.97 14.67
C GLN A 185 6.51 -5.21 14.92
N TRP A 186 5.92 -6.31 15.38
CA TRP A 186 6.68 -7.51 15.80
C TRP A 186 6.79 -8.55 14.71
N ARG A 187 5.77 -8.67 13.86
CA ARG A 187 5.73 -9.69 12.80
C ARG A 187 4.79 -9.28 11.68
N GLU A 188 5.18 -9.62 10.45
CA GLU A 188 4.29 -9.62 9.30
C GLU A 188 3.26 -10.75 9.45
N GLN A 189 1.99 -10.40 9.53
CA GLN A 189 0.89 -11.36 9.71
C GLN A 189 -0.42 -10.80 9.18
N LEU A 190 -1.37 -11.68 8.90
CA LEU A 190 -2.76 -11.28 8.72
C LEU A 190 -3.38 -10.98 10.08
N ILE A 191 -4.19 -9.94 10.15
CA ILE A 191 -5.07 -9.67 11.29
C ILE A 191 -6.42 -10.30 10.96
N THR A 192 -6.89 -11.18 11.83
CA THR A 192 -8.20 -11.83 11.72
C THR A 192 -9.21 -11.20 12.66
N GLU A 193 -10.51 -11.43 12.43
CA GLU A 193 -11.56 -11.02 13.35
C GLU A 193 -11.36 -11.62 14.75
N GLU A 194 -10.78 -12.82 14.86
CA GLU A 194 -10.47 -13.43 16.14
C GLU A 194 -9.41 -12.63 16.91
N ASP A 195 -8.39 -12.13 16.21
CA ASP A 195 -7.32 -11.30 16.79
C ASP A 195 -7.85 -10.00 17.42
N VAL A 196 -8.96 -9.49 16.87
CA VAL A 196 -9.59 -8.23 17.29
C VAL A 196 -10.69 -8.48 18.32
N LEU A 197 -11.61 -9.41 18.05
CA LEU A 197 -12.83 -9.60 18.84
C LEU A 197 -12.63 -10.57 20.01
N SER A 198 -11.85 -11.65 19.79
CA SER A 198 -11.74 -12.74 20.76
C SER A 198 -10.49 -12.62 21.62
N THR A 199 -9.30 -12.52 21.00
CA THR A 199 -8.04 -12.44 21.75
C THR A 199 -7.65 -11.00 22.09
N GLN A 200 -8.24 -10.01 21.41
CA GLN A 200 -8.00 -8.57 21.60
C GLN A 200 -6.51 -8.21 21.57
N ILE A 201 -5.72 -8.94 20.78
CA ILE A 201 -4.30 -8.65 20.56
C ILE A 201 -4.11 -7.58 19.48
N ALA A 202 -5.09 -7.41 18.59
CA ALA A 202 -5.13 -6.38 17.57
C ALA A 202 -6.18 -5.32 17.90
N ASN A 203 -5.91 -4.06 17.58
CA ASN A 203 -6.84 -2.97 17.83
C ASN A 203 -8.00 -2.99 16.82
N LYS A 204 -9.20 -2.67 17.29
CA LYS A 204 -10.41 -2.58 16.46
C LYS A 204 -10.28 -1.47 15.41
N GLU A 205 -9.64 -0.37 15.79
CA GLU A 205 -9.38 0.78 14.92
C GLU A 205 -8.48 0.40 13.73
N THR A 206 -7.55 -0.55 13.94
CA THR A 206 -6.71 -1.08 12.85
C THR A 206 -7.56 -1.86 11.85
N LEU A 207 -8.47 -2.72 12.32
CA LEU A 207 -9.38 -3.48 11.45
C LEU A 207 -10.27 -2.54 10.66
N GLU A 208 -10.94 -1.59 11.33
CA GLU A 208 -11.83 -0.61 10.69
C GLU A 208 -11.08 0.23 9.63
N ALA A 209 -9.84 0.64 9.94
CA ALA A 209 -8.99 1.36 8.99
C ALA A 209 -8.65 0.53 7.73
N LEU A 210 -8.36 -0.77 7.90
CA LEU A 210 -8.04 -1.66 6.79
C LEU A 210 -9.26 -2.03 5.95
N GLU A 211 -10.42 -2.24 6.58
CA GLU A 211 -11.70 -2.45 5.89
C GLU A 211 -12.09 -1.24 5.05
N GLU A 212 -11.99 -0.04 5.63
CA GLU A 212 -12.28 1.20 4.93
C GLU A 212 -11.28 1.44 3.78
N LEU A 213 -9.99 1.13 3.98
CA LEU A 213 -9.01 1.17 2.91
C LEU A 213 -9.43 0.22 1.78
N ALA A 214 -9.71 -1.06 2.08
CA ALA A 214 -10.11 -2.06 1.09
C ALA A 214 -11.35 -1.62 0.29
N ARG A 215 -12.34 -1.00 0.94
CA ARG A 215 -13.50 -0.41 0.27
C ARG A 215 -13.11 0.68 -0.73
N ARG A 216 -12.25 1.62 -0.32
CA ARG A 216 -11.74 2.71 -1.19
C ARG A 216 -10.81 2.21 -2.29
N LEU A 217 -10.19 1.05 -2.13
CA LEU A 217 -9.31 0.46 -3.14
C LEU A 217 -10.04 -0.04 -4.38
N THR A 218 -11.36 -0.24 -4.32
CA THR A 218 -12.16 -0.69 -5.46
C THR A 218 -13.08 0.41 -5.99
N ASP A 219 -13.50 1.34 -5.13
CA ASP A 219 -14.36 2.47 -5.51
C ASP A 219 -13.63 3.56 -6.33
N ASP A 220 -13.98 3.67 -7.62
CA ASP A 220 -13.43 4.63 -8.59
C ASP A 220 -13.53 6.11 -8.19
N THR A 221 -14.48 6.47 -7.33
CA THR A 221 -14.67 7.86 -6.89
C THR A 221 -13.46 8.39 -6.11
N TYR A 222 -12.80 7.55 -5.31
CA TYR A 222 -11.57 7.88 -4.59
C TYR A 222 -10.34 8.02 -5.50
N TRP A 223 -10.47 7.55 -6.75
CA TRP A 223 -9.44 7.61 -7.78
C TRP A 223 -9.69 8.71 -8.81
N GLY A 224 -10.76 9.50 -8.65
CA GLY A 224 -11.11 10.61 -9.54
C GLY A 224 -11.69 10.15 -10.88
N ARG A 225 -12.26 8.94 -10.93
CA ARG A 225 -13.01 8.41 -12.08
C ARG A 225 -14.49 8.43 -11.70
N LEU A 226 -15.31 9.12 -12.49
CA LEU A 226 -16.78 9.18 -12.40
C LEU A 226 -17.38 8.37 -13.54
#